data_AF-A0A929HEB9-F1
#
_entry.id   AF-A0A929HEB9-F1
#
_cell.length_a   1.000
_cell.length_b   1.000
_cell.length_c   1.000
_cell.angle_alpha   90.00
_cell.angle_beta   90.00
_cell.angle_gamma   90.00
#
_symmetry.space_group_name_H-M   'P 1'
#
loop_
_entity.id
_entity.type
_entity.pdbx_description
1 polymer ?
#
loop_
_entity_poly.entity_id
_entity_poly.type
_entity_poly.pdbx_seq_one_letter_code
_entity_poly.pdbx_strand_id
1 'polypeptide(L)'
;MSQEFVDVRILDNFYQTSSFFPMPVLLVSTLNESGTTNLGPYSLCFPYIVVPGGESYAMLLIARSDSNTAQNIVRTKVCSLNFIPDKKKYMKNCVLLGYPGETTEEKMKNSIFTLRPSTRSGPPPEGLTKFPDIVDEAFQIFECTWDDRHPLHPIPSSQSSHLVLTIDKIIMKQKWKDCLFKGKGFPRLPIDYGYRDNIQFWFTKHSKPYALPIPSSKEASVEAVKYACDRFDPDIKWEKEACAKIVKVPNIFLKRVIKGVVAVAKEEGITVITPEFMDKVQDKRSSEK
;
A
#
# COMPACT_ATOMS: atom_id res chain seq x y z
N MET A 1 -38.31 7.44 6.34
CA MET A 1 -37.90 8.84 6.51
C MET A 1 -37.07 9.21 5.30
N SER A 2 -37.41 10.29 4.58
CA SER A 2 -36.51 10.85 3.56
C SER A 2 -35.24 11.32 4.28
N GLN A 3 -34.08 10.88 3.80
CA GLN A 3 -32.80 11.37 4.30
C GLN A 3 -32.45 12.61 3.49
N GLU A 4 -32.50 13.79 4.13
CA GLU A 4 -32.08 15.06 3.53
C GLU A 4 -30.60 15.32 3.83
N PHE A 5 -29.87 15.85 2.85
CA PHE A 5 -28.51 16.34 3.08
C PHE A 5 -28.57 17.66 3.85
N VAL A 6 -27.73 17.79 4.88
CA VAL A 6 -27.62 19.00 5.71
C VAL A 6 -26.16 19.44 5.78
N ASP A 7 -25.95 20.74 5.94
CA ASP A 7 -24.60 21.32 6.04
C ASP A 7 -23.91 20.97 7.36
N VAL A 8 -22.60 20.69 7.27
CA VAL A 8 -21.73 20.46 8.43
C VAL A 8 -20.60 21.47 8.40
N ARG A 9 -20.45 22.26 9.48
CA ARG A 9 -19.34 23.21 9.62
C ARG A 9 -17.98 22.51 9.49
N ILE A 10 -17.09 23.04 8.66
CA ILE A 10 -15.71 22.57 8.53
C ILE A 10 -14.88 23.11 9.69
N LEU A 11 -14.13 22.24 10.36
CA LEU A 11 -13.22 22.55 11.47
C LEU A 11 -11.84 21.93 11.19
N ASP A 12 -10.82 22.35 11.95
CA ASP A 12 -9.49 21.74 11.88
C ASP A 12 -9.55 20.24 12.14
N ASN A 13 -8.62 19.50 11.51
CA ASN A 13 -8.66 18.04 11.44
C ASN A 13 -10.03 17.55 10.95
N PHE A 14 -10.57 18.15 9.88
CA PHE A 14 -11.92 17.89 9.35
C PHE A 14 -12.24 16.40 9.12
N TYR A 15 -11.22 15.58 8.85
CA TYR A 15 -11.33 14.13 8.69
C TYR A 15 -11.71 13.41 10.00
N GLN A 16 -11.51 14.07 11.14
CA GLN A 16 -11.97 13.65 12.47
C GLN A 16 -13.16 14.47 12.98
N THR A 17 -13.24 15.76 12.65
CA THR A 17 -14.21 16.67 13.27
C THR A 17 -15.43 16.95 12.42
N SER A 18 -15.36 16.80 11.10
CA SER A 18 -16.41 17.28 10.19
C SER A 18 -16.82 16.26 9.14
N SER A 19 -16.31 15.03 9.19
CA SER A 19 -16.64 13.99 8.23
C SER A 19 -16.42 12.59 8.79
N PHE A 20 -17.17 11.62 8.26
CA PHE A 20 -16.87 10.20 8.44
C PHE A 20 -15.84 9.77 7.39
N PHE A 21 -14.58 10.11 7.63
CA PHE A 21 -13.49 9.75 6.74
C PHE A 21 -12.78 8.48 7.25
N PRO A 22 -12.89 7.34 6.57
CA PRO A 22 -12.26 6.10 7.01
C PRO A 22 -10.75 6.18 6.80
N MET A 23 -9.98 6.07 7.88
CA MET A 23 -8.53 6.10 7.79
C MET A 23 -7.92 4.73 8.12
N PRO A 24 -6.86 4.30 7.42
CA PRO A 24 -6.08 3.14 7.83
C PRO A 24 -5.41 3.40 9.19
N VAL A 25 -4.93 2.35 9.86
CA VAL A 25 -4.01 2.50 11.01
C VAL A 25 -2.77 1.67 10.75
N LEU A 26 -1.61 2.32 10.81
CA LEU A 26 -0.31 1.67 10.68
C LEU A 26 0.70 2.25 11.66
N LEU A 27 1.78 1.52 11.90
CA LEU A 27 2.92 2.00 12.68
C LEU A 27 4.06 2.39 11.74
N VAL A 28 4.57 3.60 11.86
CA VAL A 28 5.76 4.06 11.16
C VAL A 28 6.96 3.83 12.07
N SER A 29 7.90 2.97 11.65
CA SER A 29 9.20 2.82 12.29
C SER A 29 10.18 3.84 11.74
N THR A 30 10.94 4.48 12.62
CA THR A 30 11.98 5.47 12.29
C THR A 30 13.15 5.29 13.25
N LEU A 31 14.30 5.92 12.98
CA LEU A 31 15.44 5.91 13.90
C LEU A 31 15.59 7.26 14.58
N ASN A 32 15.70 7.28 15.91
CA ASN A 32 16.09 8.48 16.65
C ASN A 32 17.59 8.77 16.49
N GLU A 33 18.10 9.81 17.16
CA GLU A 33 19.50 10.25 17.06
C GLU A 33 20.50 9.20 17.55
N SER A 34 20.10 8.35 18.51
CA SER A 34 20.94 7.25 19.01
C SER A 34 20.90 5.99 18.12
N GLY A 35 20.16 6.01 17.01
CA GLY A 35 19.96 4.85 16.14
C GLY A 35 18.98 3.82 16.71
N THR A 36 18.20 4.19 17.73
CA THR A 36 17.14 3.36 18.31
C THR A 36 15.84 3.52 17.52
N THR A 37 15.11 2.42 17.32
CA THR A 37 13.84 2.44 16.59
C THR A 37 12.74 3.09 17.40
N ASN A 38 12.10 4.11 16.83
CA ASN A 38 10.88 4.77 17.31
C ASN A 38 9.67 4.28 16.50
N LEU A 39 8.56 3.98 17.17
CA LEU A 39 7.28 3.62 16.54
C LEU A 39 6.29 4.77 16.68
N GLY A 40 5.66 5.22 15.59
CA GLY A 40 4.56 6.19 15.64
C GLY A 40 3.31 5.65 14.94
N PRO A 41 2.12 5.70 15.55
CA PRO A 41 0.87 5.32 14.89
C PRO A 41 0.37 6.46 14.01
N TYR A 42 0.00 6.17 12.77
CA TYR A 42 -0.52 7.15 11.81
C TYR A 42 -1.70 6.61 11.02
N SER A 43 -2.64 7.52 10.76
CA SER A 43 -3.82 7.25 9.95
C SER A 43 -3.81 8.00 8.60
N LEU A 44 -3.11 9.13 8.52
CA LEU A 44 -2.94 9.90 7.28
C LEU A 44 -1.74 9.38 6.47
N CYS A 45 -1.88 8.16 5.92
CA CYS A 45 -0.88 7.55 5.06
C CYS A 45 -1.56 6.92 3.84
N PHE A 46 -1.29 7.44 2.65
CA PHE A 46 -2.06 7.14 1.44
C PHE A 46 -1.15 6.77 0.26
N PRO A 47 -1.60 5.92 -0.69
CA PRO A 47 -0.90 5.79 -1.97
C PRO A 47 -0.80 7.13 -2.69
N TYR A 48 0.37 7.44 -3.27
CA TYR A 48 0.62 8.69 -3.99
C TYR A 48 1.05 8.44 -5.44
N ILE A 49 2.28 7.97 -5.66
CA ILE A 49 2.74 7.59 -7.01
C ILE A 49 2.39 6.11 -7.23
N VAL A 50 1.32 5.86 -8.00
CA VAL A 50 0.76 4.51 -8.23
C VAL A 50 1.05 3.95 -9.63
N VAL A 51 1.32 4.81 -10.61
CA VAL A 51 1.75 4.46 -11.97
C VAL A 51 2.93 5.37 -12.29
N PRO A 52 4.17 4.92 -12.03
CA PRO A 52 5.29 5.84 -11.94
C PRO A 52 5.88 6.24 -13.30
N GLY A 53 5.48 5.62 -14.41
CA GLY A 53 5.95 6.01 -15.75
C GLY A 53 7.48 5.93 -15.95
N GLY A 54 8.19 5.15 -15.13
CA GLY A 54 9.65 5.10 -15.10
C GLY A 54 10.27 5.59 -13.78
N GLU A 55 9.47 6.17 -12.88
CA GLU A 55 9.88 6.55 -11.52
C GLU A 55 9.64 5.41 -10.50
N SER A 56 9.68 5.75 -9.21
CA SER A 56 9.39 4.83 -8.11
C SER A 56 7.96 5.00 -7.56
N TYR A 57 7.37 3.93 -7.05
CA TYR A 57 6.10 4.00 -6.33
C TYR A 57 6.27 4.74 -5.01
N ALA A 58 5.26 5.48 -4.56
CA ALA A 58 5.35 6.25 -3.32
C ALA A 58 4.06 6.27 -2.50
N MET A 59 4.23 6.37 -1.18
CA MET A 59 3.18 6.69 -0.21
C MET A 59 3.32 8.15 0.24
N LEU A 60 2.21 8.82 0.50
CA LEU A 60 2.18 10.11 1.18
C LEU A 60 1.88 9.91 2.66
N LEU A 61 2.80 10.31 3.54
CA LEU A 61 2.57 10.40 4.99
C LEU A 61 2.38 11.86 5.38
N ILE A 62 1.28 12.16 6.06
CA ILE A 62 1.03 13.48 6.67
C ILE A 62 1.21 13.34 8.19
N ALA A 63 2.16 14.08 8.73
CA ALA A 63 2.51 14.08 10.15
C ALA A 63 2.59 15.50 10.69
N ARG A 64 2.47 15.67 12.01
CA ARG A 64 2.86 16.93 12.65
C ARG A 64 4.36 17.11 12.49
N SER A 65 4.79 18.32 12.13
CA SER A 65 6.19 18.58 11.82
C SER A 65 7.12 18.41 13.03
N ASP A 66 6.61 18.60 14.24
CA ASP A 66 7.34 18.43 15.50
C ASP A 66 7.33 16.98 16.03
N SER A 67 6.65 16.05 15.36
CA SER A 67 6.61 14.66 15.82
C SER A 67 7.98 13.98 15.68
N ASN A 68 8.33 13.11 16.64
CA ASN A 68 9.54 12.28 16.57
C ASN A 68 9.69 11.60 15.20
N THR A 69 8.59 11.04 14.66
CA THR A 69 8.60 10.36 13.36
C THR A 69 8.98 11.31 12.22
N ALA A 70 8.38 12.50 12.15
CA ALA A 70 8.67 13.45 11.07
C ALA A 70 10.13 13.94 11.15
N GLN A 71 10.59 14.33 12.34
CA GLN A 71 11.97 14.75 12.58
C GLN A 71 12.98 13.64 12.24
N ASN A 72 12.68 12.40 12.65
CA ASN A 72 13.50 11.25 12.33
C ASN A 72 13.55 10.97 10.83
N ILE A 73 12.43 11.02 10.10
CA ILE A 73 12.41 10.82 8.65
C ILE A 73 13.20 11.91 7.94
N VAL A 74 13.05 13.17 8.36
CA VAL A 74 13.76 14.29 7.75
C VAL A 74 15.27 14.14 7.90
N ARG A 75 15.74 13.70 9.07
CA ARG A 75 17.15 13.47 9.36
C ARG A 75 17.71 12.22 8.67
N THR A 76 17.02 11.10 8.78
CA THR A 76 17.54 9.77 8.42
C THR A 76 17.17 9.34 7.01
N LYS A 77 16.19 10.02 6.39
CA LYS A 77 15.66 9.75 5.05
C LYS A 77 15.08 8.35 4.88
N VAL A 78 14.82 7.60 5.95
CA VAL A 78 14.28 6.22 5.89
C VAL A 78 13.21 5.97 6.94
N CYS A 79 12.25 5.12 6.59
CA CYS A 79 11.22 4.61 7.51
C CYS A 79 10.69 3.26 7.05
N SER A 80 9.91 2.59 7.92
CA SER A 80 9.06 1.48 7.48
C SER A 80 7.60 1.70 7.87
N LEU A 81 6.68 1.43 6.96
CA LEU A 81 5.23 1.48 7.16
C LEU A 81 4.73 0.08 7.48
N ASN A 82 4.38 -0.15 8.75
CA ASN A 82 4.01 -1.46 9.27
C ASN A 82 2.49 -1.55 9.43
N PHE A 83 1.84 -2.34 8.59
CA PHE A 83 0.39 -2.49 8.65
C PHE A 83 0.01 -3.59 9.65
N ILE A 84 -0.62 -3.19 10.74
CA ILE A 84 -0.96 -4.06 11.87
C ILE A 84 -2.39 -4.60 11.76
N PRO A 85 -2.67 -5.82 12.25
CA PRO A 85 -4.01 -6.35 12.23
C PRO A 85 -4.90 -5.66 13.27
N ASP A 86 -6.20 -5.65 13.03
CA ASP A 86 -7.22 -5.21 13.98
C ASP A 86 -7.29 -6.16 15.17
N LYS A 87 -6.57 -5.82 16.23
CA LYS A 87 -6.72 -6.41 17.56
C LYS A 87 -6.83 -5.28 18.56
N LYS A 88 -7.82 -5.38 19.46
CA LYS A 88 -8.07 -4.39 20.52
C LYS A 88 -6.81 -4.03 21.33
N LYS A 89 -5.94 -5.01 21.62
CA LYS A 89 -4.67 -4.75 22.33
C LYS A 89 -3.70 -3.88 21.54
N TYR A 90 -3.63 -4.04 20.22
CA TYR A 90 -2.77 -3.24 19.36
C TYR A 90 -3.32 -1.82 19.23
N MET A 91 -4.65 -1.66 19.05
CA MET A 91 -5.26 -0.33 18.99
C MET A 91 -5.09 0.46 20.29
N LYS A 92 -5.25 -0.21 21.45
CA LYS A 92 -4.95 0.41 22.76
C LYS A 92 -3.50 0.89 22.85
N ASN A 93 -2.54 0.10 22.38
CA ASN A 93 -1.14 0.50 22.40
C ASN A 93 -0.85 1.59 21.36
N CYS A 94 -1.49 1.58 20.19
CA CYS A 94 -1.41 2.70 19.25
C CYS A 94 -1.92 4.00 19.88
N VAL A 95 -3.05 3.98 20.59
CA VAL A 95 -3.52 5.20 21.28
C VAL A 95 -2.47 5.70 22.28
N LEU A 96 -1.89 4.80 23.09
CA LEU A 96 -0.84 5.15 24.04
C LEU A 96 0.40 5.75 23.35
N LEU A 97 0.91 5.08 22.30
CA LEU A 97 2.04 5.55 21.50
C LEU A 97 1.69 6.79 20.64
N GLY A 98 0.43 7.20 20.56
CA GLY A 98 0.01 8.36 19.79
C GLY A 98 0.14 9.69 20.55
N TYR A 99 0.35 9.64 21.88
CA TYR A 99 0.41 10.84 22.69
C TYR A 99 1.69 11.65 22.40
N PRO A 100 1.57 12.98 22.23
CA PRO A 100 2.71 13.85 22.01
C PRO A 100 3.50 14.06 23.30
N GLY A 101 4.77 14.47 23.17
CA GLY A 101 5.61 14.92 24.29
C GLY A 101 6.48 13.86 24.94
N GLU A 102 6.36 12.58 24.54
CA GLU A 102 7.26 11.51 25.00
C GLU A 102 8.49 11.39 24.08
N THR A 103 9.65 11.17 24.68
CA THR A 103 10.87 10.75 23.97
C THR A 103 10.68 9.35 23.35
N THR A 104 11.55 8.98 22.40
CA THR A 104 11.56 7.61 21.85
C THR A 104 11.74 6.57 22.94
N GLU A 105 12.63 6.80 23.89
CA GLU A 105 12.95 5.88 24.98
C GLU A 105 11.76 5.66 25.91
N GLU A 106 11.06 6.72 26.31
CA GLU A 106 9.84 6.64 27.14
C GLU A 106 8.73 5.89 26.42
N LYS A 107 8.49 6.28 25.17
CA LYS A 107 7.49 5.69 24.32
C LYS A 107 7.70 4.20 24.11
N MET A 108 8.94 3.80 23.83
CA MET A 108 9.27 2.42 23.51
C MET A 108 9.23 1.49 24.74
N LYS A 109 9.38 2.01 25.98
CA LYS A 109 9.10 1.23 27.21
C LYS A 109 7.66 0.73 27.27
N ASN A 110 6.73 1.47 26.68
CA ASN A 110 5.31 1.15 26.64
C ASN A 110 4.91 0.35 25.41
N SER A 111 5.79 0.17 24.42
CA SER A 111 5.48 -0.59 23.21
C SER A 111 5.30 -2.08 23.52
N ILE A 112 4.23 -2.67 22.99
CA ILE A 112 3.99 -4.13 23.07
C ILE A 112 4.39 -4.87 21.78
N PHE A 113 4.95 -4.14 20.81
CA PHE A 113 5.26 -4.67 19.48
C PHE A 113 6.68 -5.25 19.45
N THR A 114 6.80 -6.40 18.79
CA THR A 114 8.09 -7.06 18.63
C THR A 114 8.83 -6.47 17.44
N LEU A 115 10.00 -5.88 17.69
CA LEU A 115 10.86 -5.35 16.63
C LEU A 115 11.74 -6.44 16.04
N ARG A 116 11.93 -6.40 14.73
CA ARG A 116 12.89 -7.23 14.00
C ARG A 116 13.75 -6.36 13.09
N PRO A 117 15.00 -6.74 12.82
CA PRO A 117 15.81 -6.04 11.84
C PRO A 117 15.10 -5.94 10.49
N SER A 118 15.29 -4.79 9.83
CA SER A 118 14.91 -4.61 8.42
C SER A 118 15.45 -5.73 7.55
N THR A 119 14.73 -6.04 6.46
CA THR A 119 15.20 -7.02 5.47
C THR A 119 15.65 -6.36 4.18
N ARG A 120 15.78 -5.04 4.17
CA ARG A 120 16.20 -4.28 2.99
C ARG A 120 17.61 -4.71 2.57
N SER A 121 17.80 -4.85 1.27
CA SER A 121 19.11 -5.18 0.69
C SER A 121 19.96 -3.92 0.55
N GLY A 122 21.27 -4.05 0.70
CA GLY A 122 22.23 -2.94 0.59
C GLY A 122 22.49 -2.23 1.92
N PRO A 123 23.48 -1.31 1.94
CA PRO A 123 23.79 -0.55 3.14
C PRO A 123 22.71 0.52 3.41
N PRO A 124 22.51 0.91 4.68
CA PRO A 124 21.71 2.09 5.00
C PRO A 124 22.34 3.39 4.45
N PRO A 125 21.58 4.49 4.38
CA PRO A 125 22.13 5.80 4.04
C PRO A 125 23.36 6.16 4.85
N GLU A 126 24.23 7.00 4.27
CA GLU A 126 25.45 7.46 4.92
C GLU A 126 25.14 8.07 6.30
N GLY A 127 25.98 7.73 7.30
CA GLY A 127 25.80 8.17 8.69
C GLY A 127 24.85 7.29 9.51
N LEU A 128 24.16 6.32 8.90
CA LEU A 128 23.34 5.33 9.63
C LEU A 128 24.04 3.98 9.72
N THR A 129 23.92 3.31 10.86
CA THR A 129 24.47 1.96 11.10
C THR A 129 23.48 0.85 10.74
N LYS A 130 22.19 1.17 10.66
CA LYS A 130 21.11 0.24 10.29
C LYS A 130 19.93 0.98 9.68
N PHE A 131 18.99 0.22 9.10
CA PHE A 131 17.64 0.69 8.79
C PHE A 131 16.73 0.61 10.03
N PRO A 132 15.60 1.34 10.04
CA PRO A 132 14.56 1.18 11.06
C PRO A 132 14.10 -0.28 11.19
N ASP A 133 13.91 -0.74 12.43
CA ASP A 133 13.39 -2.09 12.67
C ASP A 133 11.91 -2.19 12.25
N ILE A 134 11.51 -3.35 11.76
CA ILE A 134 10.14 -3.66 11.34
C ILE A 134 9.34 -4.30 12.48
N VAL A 135 8.01 -4.17 12.43
CA VAL A 135 7.10 -4.74 13.44
C VAL A 135 6.66 -6.15 13.04
N ASP A 136 7.01 -7.16 13.83
CA ASP A 136 6.68 -8.56 13.50
C ASP A 136 5.17 -8.81 13.45
N GLU A 137 4.38 -8.16 14.29
CA GLU A 137 2.93 -8.36 14.31
C GLU A 137 2.25 -7.92 13.00
N ALA A 138 2.90 -7.07 12.20
CA ALA A 138 2.40 -6.59 10.93
C ALA A 138 2.07 -7.74 9.97
N PHE A 139 1.05 -7.54 9.13
CA PHE A 139 0.71 -8.51 8.09
C PHE A 139 1.43 -8.21 6.77
N GLN A 140 1.72 -6.94 6.52
CA GLN A 140 2.56 -6.43 5.44
C GLN A 140 3.34 -5.20 5.92
N ILE A 141 4.49 -4.94 5.31
CA ILE A 141 5.40 -3.85 5.64
C ILE A 141 5.90 -3.25 4.33
N PHE A 142 5.92 -1.91 4.24
CA PHE A 142 6.63 -1.20 3.18
C PHE A 142 7.88 -0.57 3.79
N GLU A 143 9.06 -0.95 3.31
CA GLU A 143 10.31 -0.27 3.66
C GLU A 143 10.52 0.86 2.65
N CYS A 144 10.78 2.06 3.17
CA CYS A 144 10.71 3.29 2.38
C CYS A 144 11.90 4.20 2.59
N THR A 145 12.15 5.02 1.57
CA THR A 145 13.09 6.12 1.58
C THR A 145 12.31 7.41 1.34
N TRP A 146 12.64 8.45 2.09
CA TRP A 146 12.13 9.79 1.84
C TRP A 146 13.12 10.54 0.96
N ASP A 147 12.63 11.01 -0.18
CA ASP A 147 13.40 11.80 -1.14
C ASP A 147 12.87 13.24 -1.14
N ASP A 148 13.73 14.17 -0.75
CA ASP A 148 13.40 15.60 -0.67
C ASP A 148 13.35 16.29 -2.05
N ARG A 149 13.66 15.57 -3.14
CA ARG A 149 13.48 16.02 -4.53
C ARG A 149 12.04 15.85 -5.04
N HIS A 150 11.22 15.06 -4.34
CA HIS A 150 9.77 14.98 -4.58
C HIS A 150 8.98 15.73 -3.49
N PRO A 151 9.36 16.95 -3.04
CA PRO A 151 8.71 17.55 -1.90
C PRO A 151 7.31 18.02 -2.30
N LEU A 152 6.33 17.71 -1.46
CA LEU A 152 5.14 18.53 -1.38
C LEU A 152 5.48 19.69 -0.46
N HIS A 153 5.53 20.90 -1.00
CA HIS A 153 5.85 22.08 -0.20
C HIS A 153 4.80 22.25 0.91
N PRO A 154 5.20 22.16 2.20
CA PRO A 154 4.25 22.37 3.28
C PRO A 154 3.71 23.80 3.21
N ILE A 155 2.44 23.97 3.51
CA ILE A 155 1.87 25.30 3.72
C ILE A 155 2.51 25.81 5.03
N PRO A 156 3.31 26.89 5.02
CA PRO A 156 4.12 27.25 6.19
C PRO A 156 3.33 27.40 7.51
N SER A 157 2.06 27.80 7.41
CA SER A 157 1.17 27.96 8.57
C SER A 157 0.56 26.65 9.10
N SER A 158 0.65 25.53 8.37
CA SER A 158 -0.08 24.30 8.72
C SER A 158 0.60 23.40 9.75
N GLN A 159 1.86 23.70 10.12
CA GLN A 159 2.68 22.89 11.05
C GLN A 159 2.67 21.38 10.75
N SER A 160 2.52 21.03 9.47
CA SER A 160 2.44 19.65 9.00
C SER A 160 3.52 19.34 7.98
N SER A 161 4.07 18.13 8.09
CA SER A 161 5.04 17.58 7.16
C SER A 161 4.32 16.64 6.19
N HIS A 162 4.55 16.85 4.89
CA HIS A 162 4.00 16.06 3.80
C HIS A 162 5.15 15.26 3.17
N LEU A 163 5.30 14.02 3.62
CA LEU A 163 6.47 13.19 3.32
C LEU A 163 6.10 12.22 2.19
N VAL A 164 6.72 12.40 1.02
CA VAL A 164 6.61 11.48 -0.12
C VAL A 164 7.61 10.34 0.07
N LEU A 165 7.12 9.19 0.50
CA LEU A 165 7.88 8.01 0.88
C LEU A 165 7.95 7.04 -0.29
N THR A 166 9.07 7.02 -1.00
CA THR A 166 9.36 6.05 -2.04
C THR A 166 9.39 4.64 -1.46
N ILE A 167 8.69 3.70 -2.09
CA ILE A 167 8.62 2.30 -1.68
C ILE A 167 9.81 1.55 -2.27
N ASP A 168 10.76 1.16 -1.41
CA ASP A 168 11.92 0.37 -1.82
C ASP A 168 11.61 -1.13 -1.83
N LYS A 169 10.81 -1.58 -0.86
CA LYS A 169 10.49 -3.01 -0.70
C LYS A 169 9.13 -3.21 -0.04
N ILE A 170 8.38 -4.17 -0.57
CA ILE A 170 7.14 -4.66 0.06
C ILE A 170 7.39 -6.07 0.60
N ILE A 171 7.13 -6.25 1.88
CA ILE A 171 7.23 -7.54 2.58
C ILE A 171 5.85 -7.91 3.10
N MET A 172 5.51 -9.19 3.04
CA MET A 172 4.21 -9.68 3.49
C MET A 172 4.37 -11.10 4.04
N LYS A 173 3.62 -11.45 5.10
CA LYS A 173 3.62 -12.82 5.63
C LYS A 173 3.09 -13.79 4.55
N GLN A 174 3.69 -14.98 4.46
CA GLN A 174 3.39 -15.97 3.41
C GLN A 174 1.89 -16.24 3.25
N LYS A 175 1.16 -16.40 4.36
CA LYS A 175 -0.30 -16.57 4.34
C LYS A 175 -1.01 -15.48 3.53
N TRP A 176 -0.64 -14.22 3.73
CA TRP A 176 -1.29 -13.09 3.07
C TRP A 176 -0.84 -12.93 1.63
N LYS A 177 0.42 -13.26 1.31
CA LYS A 177 0.91 -13.37 -0.07
C LYS A 177 0.07 -14.39 -0.86
N ASP A 178 -0.18 -15.56 -0.27
CA ASP A 178 -1.02 -16.59 -0.88
C ASP A 178 -2.47 -16.12 -1.08
N CYS A 179 -3.05 -15.45 -0.08
CA CYS A 179 -4.39 -14.87 -0.18
C CYS A 179 -4.49 -13.84 -1.31
N LEU A 180 -3.50 -12.95 -1.42
CA LEU A 180 -3.43 -11.90 -2.44
C LEU A 180 -3.40 -12.50 -3.85
N PHE A 181 -2.52 -13.47 -4.12
CA PHE A 181 -2.40 -14.08 -5.45
C PHE A 181 -3.56 -15.01 -5.81
N LYS A 182 -4.16 -15.67 -4.82
CA LYS A 182 -5.36 -16.50 -5.03
C LYS A 182 -6.63 -15.65 -5.16
N GLY A 183 -6.60 -14.37 -4.78
CA GLY A 183 -7.79 -13.51 -4.70
C GLY A 183 -8.80 -14.01 -3.66
N LYS A 184 -8.33 -14.64 -2.58
CA LYS A 184 -9.19 -15.27 -1.56
C LYS A 184 -8.65 -15.07 -0.15
N GLY A 185 -9.44 -14.36 0.66
CA GLY A 185 -9.12 -14.06 2.05
C GLY A 185 -8.47 -12.69 2.22
N PHE A 186 -8.71 -12.05 3.36
CA PHE A 186 -8.25 -10.69 3.65
C PHE A 186 -7.79 -10.57 5.11
N PRO A 187 -6.72 -9.79 5.40
CA PRO A 187 -6.33 -9.48 6.76
C PRO A 187 -7.42 -8.67 7.46
N ARG A 188 -7.54 -8.83 8.78
CA ARG A 188 -8.40 -7.95 9.58
C ARG A 188 -7.74 -6.61 9.74
N LEU A 189 -8.25 -5.59 9.06
CA LEU A 189 -7.72 -4.24 9.09
C LEU A 189 -8.54 -3.35 10.04
N PRO A 190 -7.86 -2.55 10.88
CA PRO A 190 -8.51 -1.51 11.64
C PRO A 190 -8.86 -0.34 10.72
N ILE A 191 -9.98 0.30 10.98
CA ILE A 191 -10.38 1.57 10.38
C ILE A 191 -10.59 2.55 11.52
N ASP A 192 -9.87 3.67 11.45
CA ASP A 192 -9.96 4.77 12.40
C ASP A 192 -10.92 5.85 11.89
N TYR A 193 -11.65 6.45 12.81
CA TYR A 193 -12.57 7.55 12.61
C TYR A 193 -12.37 8.58 13.72
N GLY A 194 -12.69 9.83 13.43
CA GLY A 194 -12.90 10.83 14.47
C GLY A 194 -14.37 11.16 14.66
N TYR A 195 -14.68 11.63 15.85
CA TYR A 195 -15.93 12.27 16.20
C TYR A 195 -15.60 13.63 16.81
N ARG A 196 -16.60 14.51 16.95
CA ARG A 196 -16.47 15.80 17.64
C ARG A 196 -16.40 15.62 19.17
N ASP A 197 -15.52 14.75 19.60
CA ASP A 197 -15.15 14.57 20.99
C ASP A 197 -13.63 14.46 21.08
N ASN A 198 -13.07 14.84 22.22
CA ASN A 198 -11.64 14.80 22.48
C ASN A 198 -11.30 13.74 23.53
N ILE A 199 -12.20 12.76 23.74
CA ILE A 199 -12.09 11.77 24.80
C ILE A 199 -11.84 10.36 24.28
N GLN A 200 -12.15 10.08 23.01
CA GLN A 200 -12.06 8.74 22.44
C GLN A 200 -11.39 8.71 21.06
N PHE A 201 -10.70 7.60 20.80
CA PHE A 201 -10.30 7.18 19.46
C PHE A 201 -11.25 6.08 19.01
N TRP A 202 -11.78 6.20 17.79
CA TRP A 202 -12.88 5.38 17.32
C TRP A 202 -12.39 4.41 16.25
N PHE A 203 -12.23 3.15 16.63
CA PHE A 203 -11.82 2.09 15.72
C PHE A 203 -12.98 1.16 15.40
N THR A 204 -13.11 0.79 14.14
CA THR A 204 -13.95 -0.33 13.72
C THR A 204 -13.14 -1.35 12.93
N LYS A 205 -13.66 -2.57 12.89
CA LYS A 205 -13.12 -3.63 12.07
C LYS A 205 -13.69 -3.52 10.67
N HIS A 206 -12.87 -3.69 9.64
CA HIS A 206 -13.43 -3.91 8.30
C HIS A 206 -14.33 -5.18 8.31
N SER A 207 -15.46 -5.13 7.62
CA SER A 207 -16.32 -6.30 7.41
C SER A 207 -15.69 -7.27 6.40
N LYS A 208 -16.20 -8.50 6.30
CA LYS A 208 -15.71 -9.46 5.31
C LYS A 208 -15.93 -8.86 3.91
N PRO A 209 -14.88 -8.68 3.09
CA PRO A 209 -15.05 -8.14 1.75
C PRO A 209 -15.96 -9.05 0.90
N TYR A 210 -16.75 -8.43 0.04
CA TYR A 210 -17.56 -9.11 -0.97
C TYR A 210 -17.04 -8.78 -2.36
N ALA A 211 -17.06 -9.77 -3.25
CA ALA A 211 -16.63 -9.59 -4.64
C ALA A 211 -17.85 -9.25 -5.50
N LEU A 212 -17.76 -8.16 -6.25
CA LEU A 212 -18.68 -7.87 -7.34
C LEU A 212 -18.00 -8.24 -8.66
N PRO A 213 -18.69 -8.96 -9.57
CA PRO A 213 -18.15 -9.19 -10.90
C PRO A 213 -18.05 -7.87 -11.67
N ILE A 214 -17.12 -7.79 -12.61
CA ILE A 214 -17.10 -6.72 -13.60
C ILE A 214 -18.43 -6.77 -14.38
N PRO A 215 -19.15 -5.64 -14.56
CA PRO A 215 -20.43 -5.63 -15.27
C PRO A 215 -20.35 -6.29 -16.65
N SER A 216 -21.24 -7.24 -16.93
CA SER A 216 -21.27 -7.99 -18.19
C SER A 216 -21.66 -7.14 -19.41
N SER A 217 -22.32 -6.00 -19.19
CA SER A 217 -22.73 -5.04 -20.23
C SER A 217 -21.58 -4.21 -20.79
N LYS A 218 -20.37 -4.32 -20.23
CA LYS A 218 -19.16 -3.68 -20.74
C LYS A 218 -18.30 -4.74 -21.40
N GLU A 219 -18.26 -4.77 -22.73
CA GLU A 219 -17.21 -5.50 -23.44
C GLU A 219 -15.85 -5.04 -22.92
N ALA A 220 -14.94 -5.98 -22.71
CA ALA A 220 -13.60 -5.63 -22.26
C ALA A 220 -12.94 -4.82 -23.38
N SER A 221 -12.67 -3.53 -23.15
CA SER A 221 -11.93 -2.74 -24.14
C SER A 221 -10.53 -3.36 -24.35
N VAL A 222 -9.90 -3.06 -25.48
CA VAL A 222 -8.52 -3.51 -25.75
C VAL A 222 -7.60 -3.08 -24.61
N GLU A 223 -7.85 -1.91 -24.02
CA GLU A 223 -7.13 -1.39 -22.86
C GLU A 223 -7.36 -2.23 -21.60
N ALA A 224 -8.59 -2.68 -21.34
CA ALA A 224 -8.89 -3.56 -20.20
C ALA A 224 -8.21 -4.93 -20.33
N VAL A 225 -8.17 -5.49 -21.54
CA VAL A 225 -7.45 -6.74 -21.83
C VAL A 225 -5.95 -6.53 -21.66
N LYS A 226 -5.40 -5.46 -22.26
CA LYS A 226 -3.98 -5.13 -22.13
C LYS A 226 -3.58 -4.97 -20.67
N TYR A 227 -4.40 -4.27 -19.88
CA TYR A 227 -4.19 -4.13 -18.45
C TYR A 227 -4.18 -5.47 -17.71
N ALA A 228 -5.04 -6.42 -18.08
CA ALA A 228 -5.04 -7.76 -17.52
C ALA A 228 -3.79 -8.56 -17.92
N CYS A 229 -3.33 -8.43 -19.16
CA CYS A 229 -2.11 -9.07 -19.66
C CYS A 229 -0.85 -8.55 -18.95
N ASP A 230 -0.68 -7.22 -18.89
CA ASP A 230 0.48 -6.56 -18.29
C ASP A 230 0.60 -6.89 -16.78
N ARG A 231 -0.53 -7.16 -16.10
CA ARG A 231 -0.56 -7.57 -14.69
C ARG A 231 -0.36 -9.07 -14.46
N PHE A 232 -0.56 -9.90 -15.47
CA PHE A 232 -0.48 -11.35 -15.32
C PHE A 232 0.97 -11.79 -15.12
N ASP A 233 1.89 -11.26 -15.92
CA ASP A 233 3.31 -11.54 -15.84
C ASP A 233 4.13 -10.31 -16.27
N PRO A 234 4.74 -9.56 -15.33
CA PRO A 234 5.46 -8.33 -15.64
C PRO A 234 6.67 -8.51 -16.57
N ASP A 235 7.21 -9.74 -16.68
CA ASP A 235 8.37 -10.04 -17.51
C ASP A 235 8.00 -10.24 -18.99
N ILE A 236 6.71 -10.38 -19.31
CA ILE A 236 6.20 -10.60 -20.66
C ILE A 236 5.36 -9.41 -21.11
N LYS A 237 5.84 -8.68 -22.12
CA LYS A 237 5.13 -7.52 -22.68
C LYS A 237 4.13 -7.95 -23.73
N TRP A 238 3.00 -7.27 -23.80
CA TRP A 238 1.97 -7.51 -24.82
C TRP A 238 1.76 -6.27 -25.68
N GLU A 239 1.77 -6.46 -27.00
CA GLU A 239 1.35 -5.45 -27.96
C GLU A 239 -0.17 -5.23 -27.91
N LYS A 240 -0.60 -4.02 -28.29
CA LYS A 240 -2.02 -3.65 -28.23
C LYS A 240 -2.85 -4.50 -29.19
N GLU A 241 -2.29 -4.76 -30.36
CA GLU A 241 -2.86 -5.54 -31.45
C GLU A 241 -2.97 -7.03 -31.06
N ALA A 242 -2.00 -7.56 -30.29
CA ALA A 242 -2.06 -8.90 -29.73
C ALA A 242 -3.21 -9.04 -28.71
N CYS A 243 -3.40 -8.01 -27.87
CA CYS A 243 -4.49 -7.96 -26.90
C CYS A 243 -5.86 -7.90 -27.58
N ALA A 244 -5.98 -7.19 -28.72
CA ALA A 244 -7.21 -7.09 -29.48
C ALA A 244 -7.75 -8.47 -29.92
N LYS A 245 -6.89 -9.46 -30.13
CA LYS A 245 -7.28 -10.82 -30.54
C LYS A 245 -8.05 -11.60 -29.48
N ILE A 246 -7.95 -11.22 -28.20
CA ILE A 246 -8.63 -11.91 -27.09
C ILE A 246 -9.71 -11.06 -26.42
N VAL A 247 -10.08 -9.90 -26.98
CA VAL A 247 -11.17 -9.03 -26.49
C VAL A 247 -12.51 -9.74 -26.39
N LYS A 248 -12.80 -10.64 -27.34
CA LYS A 248 -14.04 -11.43 -27.36
C LYS A 248 -14.06 -12.57 -26.35
N VAL A 249 -12.94 -12.87 -25.68
CA VAL A 249 -12.89 -13.93 -24.66
C VAL A 249 -13.66 -13.46 -23.44
N PRO A 250 -14.68 -14.20 -22.97
CA PRO A 250 -15.40 -13.83 -21.75
C PRO A 250 -14.44 -13.69 -20.56
N ASN A 251 -14.62 -12.65 -19.74
CA ASN A 251 -13.71 -12.32 -18.63
C ASN A 251 -13.37 -13.49 -17.70
N ILE A 252 -14.32 -14.42 -17.48
CA ILE A 252 -14.12 -15.63 -16.66
C ILE A 252 -13.04 -16.57 -17.21
N PHE A 253 -12.82 -16.56 -18.53
CA PHE A 253 -11.84 -17.40 -19.23
C PHE A 253 -10.55 -16.65 -19.56
N LEU A 254 -10.56 -15.31 -19.51
CA LEU A 254 -9.43 -14.48 -19.93
C LEU A 254 -8.12 -14.86 -19.20
N LYS A 255 -8.18 -15.06 -17.87
CA LYS A 255 -7.00 -15.49 -17.09
C LYS A 255 -6.43 -16.83 -17.56
N ARG A 256 -7.27 -17.79 -17.97
CA ARG A 256 -6.83 -19.10 -18.49
C ARG A 256 -6.16 -18.95 -19.85
N VAL A 257 -6.71 -18.08 -20.71
CA VAL A 257 -6.12 -17.80 -22.02
C VAL A 257 -4.76 -17.14 -21.87
N ILE A 258 -4.67 -16.03 -21.11
CA ILE A 258 -3.40 -15.32 -20.86
C ILE A 258 -2.35 -16.28 -20.28
N LYS A 259 -2.71 -17.07 -19.27
CA LYS A 259 -1.81 -18.09 -18.68
C LYS A 259 -1.26 -19.05 -19.72
N GLY A 260 -2.10 -19.53 -20.63
CA GLY A 260 -1.70 -20.47 -21.66
C GLY A 260 -0.76 -19.85 -22.69
N VAL A 261 -1.03 -18.62 -23.12
CA VAL A 261 -0.16 -17.90 -24.08
C VAL A 261 1.20 -17.60 -23.44
N VAL A 262 1.22 -17.10 -22.19
CA VAL A 262 2.46 -16.82 -21.45
C VAL A 262 3.30 -18.08 -21.24
N ALA A 263 2.68 -19.24 -20.99
CA ALA A 263 3.40 -20.50 -20.87
C ALA A 263 4.14 -20.87 -22.17
N VAL A 264 3.46 -20.79 -23.32
CA VAL A 264 4.07 -21.06 -24.63
C VAL A 264 5.16 -20.03 -24.95
N ALA A 265 4.93 -18.75 -24.64
CA ALA A 265 5.93 -17.71 -24.85
C ALA A 265 7.22 -18.00 -24.06
N LYS A 266 7.09 -18.42 -22.79
CA LYS A 266 8.24 -18.81 -21.96
C LYS A 266 8.96 -20.05 -22.48
N GLU A 267 8.24 -21.06 -22.94
CA GLU A 267 8.82 -22.26 -23.56
C GLU A 267 9.62 -21.92 -24.82
N GLU A 268 9.16 -20.95 -25.61
CA GLU A 268 9.82 -20.48 -26.84
C GLU A 268 10.83 -19.33 -26.61
N GLY A 269 11.04 -18.90 -25.36
CA GLY A 269 11.96 -17.81 -25.03
C GLY A 269 11.52 -16.41 -25.49
N ILE A 270 10.23 -16.22 -25.76
CA ILE A 270 9.64 -14.97 -26.25
C ILE A 270 9.21 -14.10 -25.07
N THR A 271 9.65 -12.83 -25.08
CA THR A 271 9.33 -11.83 -24.03
C THR A 271 8.33 -10.76 -24.49
N VAL A 272 8.01 -10.71 -25.78
CA VAL A 272 7.03 -9.78 -26.36
C VAL A 272 6.02 -10.58 -27.18
N ILE A 273 4.76 -10.52 -26.78
CA ILE A 273 3.66 -11.20 -27.47
C ILE A 273 3.08 -10.25 -28.52
N THR A 274 3.29 -10.61 -29.78
CA THR A 274 2.81 -9.91 -30.97
C THR A 274 1.53 -10.56 -31.53
N PRO A 275 0.80 -9.90 -32.44
CA PRO A 275 -0.33 -10.49 -33.16
C PRO A 275 0.02 -11.81 -33.86
N GLU A 276 1.19 -11.91 -34.48
CA GLU A 276 1.63 -13.08 -35.24
C GLU A 276 1.89 -14.26 -34.31
N PHE A 277 2.48 -14.00 -33.14
CA PHE A 277 2.65 -15.02 -32.11
C PHE A 277 1.29 -15.57 -31.64
N MET A 278 0.30 -14.70 -31.47
CA MET A 278 -1.05 -15.10 -31.09
C MET A 278 -1.71 -16.00 -32.15
N ASP A 279 -1.52 -15.72 -33.44
CA ASP A 279 -2.02 -16.58 -34.53
C ASP A 279 -1.38 -17.96 -34.47
N LYS A 280 -0.04 -18.02 -34.34
CA LYS A 280 0.71 -19.28 -34.19
C LYS A 280 0.18 -20.13 -33.02
N VAL A 281 -0.08 -19.51 -31.87
CA VAL A 281 -0.60 -20.21 -30.68
C VAL A 281 -2.03 -20.70 -30.90
N GLN A 282 -2.85 -19.95 -31.62
CA GLN A 282 -4.22 -20.36 -31.96
C GLN A 282 -4.24 -21.51 -32.98
N ASP A 283 -3.38 -21.46 -33.99
CA ASP A 283 -3.27 -22.49 -35.02
C ASP A 283 -2.76 -23.81 -34.42
N LYS A 284 -1.73 -23.76 -33.57
CA LYS A 284 -1.19 -24.94 -32.86
C LYS A 284 -2.26 -25.64 -32.02
N ARG A 285 -3.15 -24.87 -31.37
CA ARG A 285 -4.30 -25.40 -30.61
C ARG A 285 -5.43 -25.93 -31.49
N SER A 286 -5.53 -25.44 -32.72
CA SER A 286 -6.54 -25.87 -33.69
C SER A 286 -6.11 -27.16 -34.39
N SER A 287 -4.81 -27.37 -34.58
CA SER A 287 -4.24 -28.62 -35.13
C SER A 287 -4.19 -29.79 -34.13
N GLU A 288 -4.34 -29.53 -32.83
CA GLU A 288 -4.38 -30.55 -31.76
C GLU A 288 -5.82 -30.99 -31.39
N LYS A 289 -6.84 -30.44 -32.04
CA LYS A 289 -8.26 -30.84 -31.92
C LYS A 289 -8.66 -31.76 -33.07
#